data_AF-A0A831XER5-F1
#
_entry.id   AF-A0A831XER5-F1
#
_cell.length_a   1.000
_cell.length_b   1.000
_cell.length_c   1.000
_cell.angle_alpha   90.00
_cell.angle_beta   90.00
_cell.angle_gamma   90.00
#
_symmetry.space_group_name_H-M   'P 1'
#
loop_
_entity.id
_entity.type
_entity.pdbx_description
1 polymer ?
#
loop_
_entity_poly.entity_id
_entity_poly.type
_entity_poly.pdbx_seq_one_letter_code
_entity_poly.pdbx_strand_id
1 'polypeptide(L)'
;MPETNQPTREQGEETVINKDDFAIVTVDDEIRADGLCKALLRQFYDWLQAGGMPPQEATLVANGADYYVRDFLVGYKHRSLFDERPGIVRQFAGNWYIVNTVEPSLEELAGHLRGVCSFYRFLRGRGLIDGDFLSAMEQECGDEAFYEGRIRSFWEIEGDGYLAWERECSLKQN
;
A
#
# COMPACT_ATOMS: atom_id res chain seq x y z
N MET A 1 5.64 -36.79 41.19
CA MET A 1 5.40 -36.57 39.75
C MET A 1 5.04 -35.10 39.58
N PRO A 2 5.78 -34.29 38.81
CA PRO A 2 5.40 -32.90 38.57
C PRO A 2 4.56 -32.83 37.29
N GLU A 3 3.31 -32.40 37.43
CA GLU A 3 2.45 -32.01 36.31
C GLU A 3 3.03 -30.74 35.67
N THR A 4 3.43 -30.86 34.41
CA THR A 4 3.93 -29.75 33.61
C THR A 4 2.72 -29.05 33.00
N ASN A 5 2.28 -27.95 33.63
CA ASN A 5 1.25 -27.09 33.09
C ASN A 5 1.86 -26.22 31.98
N GLN A 6 1.78 -26.67 30.73
CA GLN A 6 2.10 -25.84 29.57
C GLN A 6 0.91 -24.91 29.29
N PRO A 7 1.12 -23.59 29.13
CA PRO A 7 0.06 -22.73 28.64
C PRO A 7 -0.20 -23.05 27.18
N THR A 8 -1.41 -23.50 26.89
CA THR A 8 -1.99 -23.57 25.54
C THR A 8 -1.75 -22.21 24.86
N ARG A 9 -0.92 -22.19 23.81
CA ARG A 9 -0.84 -21.05 22.91
C ARG A 9 -2.23 -20.87 22.31
N GLU A 10 -2.88 -19.76 22.64
CA GLU A 10 -4.08 -19.32 21.95
C GLU A 10 -3.74 -19.21 20.47
N GLN A 11 -4.29 -20.14 19.68
CA GLN A 11 -4.26 -20.08 18.24
C GLN A 11 -5.04 -18.82 17.87
N GLY A 12 -4.34 -17.81 17.36
CA GLY A 12 -4.96 -16.56 16.94
C GLY A 12 -6.09 -16.88 15.97
N GLU A 13 -7.31 -16.53 16.36
CA GLU A 13 -8.46 -16.59 15.47
C GLU A 13 -8.11 -15.80 14.22
N GLU A 14 -8.02 -16.48 13.07
CA GLU A 14 -7.88 -15.82 11.79
C GLU A 14 -9.14 -14.97 11.61
N THR A 15 -9.01 -13.67 11.86
CA THR A 15 -10.14 -12.75 11.82
C THR A 15 -10.70 -12.77 10.40
N VAL A 16 -11.97 -13.17 10.27
CA VAL A 16 -12.67 -13.14 8.99
C VAL A 16 -12.78 -11.68 8.57
N ILE A 17 -12.11 -11.33 7.46
CA ILE A 17 -12.12 -9.97 6.91
C ILE A 17 -13.37 -9.81 6.06
N ASN A 18 -14.25 -8.89 6.45
CA ASN A 18 -15.33 -8.42 5.61
C ASN A 18 -14.85 -7.19 4.82
N LYS A 19 -14.84 -7.27 3.48
CA LYS A 19 -14.37 -6.18 2.61
C LYS A 19 -15.27 -4.94 2.68
N ASP A 20 -16.56 -5.13 2.97
CA ASP A 20 -17.52 -4.03 3.07
C ASP A 20 -17.22 -3.10 4.26
N ASP A 21 -16.58 -3.64 5.30
CA ASP A 21 -16.07 -2.87 6.44
C ASP A 21 -14.87 -1.99 6.06
N PHE A 22 -14.47 -1.90 4.80
CA PHE A 22 -13.45 -0.96 4.32
C PHE A 22 -14.02 0.10 3.39
N ALA A 23 -15.33 0.07 3.10
CA ALA A 23 -15.99 1.10 2.32
C ALA A 23 -15.98 2.44 3.09
N ILE A 24 -15.65 3.52 2.37
CA ILE A 24 -15.54 4.89 2.89
C ILE A 24 -16.55 5.77 2.15
N VAL A 25 -17.53 6.29 2.88
CA VAL A 25 -18.52 7.25 2.36
C VAL A 25 -18.58 8.50 3.25
N THR A 26 -18.26 8.33 4.53
CA THR A 26 -18.24 9.38 5.55
C THR A 26 -16.89 9.45 6.26
N VAL A 27 -16.69 10.51 7.05
CA VAL A 27 -15.49 10.65 7.89
C VAL A 27 -15.40 9.54 8.94
N ASP A 28 -16.53 9.11 9.52
CA ASP A 28 -16.54 8.00 10.48
C ASP A 28 -16.13 6.68 9.81
N ASP A 29 -16.51 6.49 8.55
CA ASP A 29 -16.07 5.34 7.76
C ASP A 29 -14.56 5.37 7.50
N GLU A 30 -13.99 6.54 7.24
CA GLU A 30 -12.55 6.71 7.05
C GLU A 30 -11.78 6.34 8.33
N ILE A 31 -12.24 6.80 9.50
CA ILE A 31 -11.63 6.45 10.80
C ILE A 31 -11.71 4.94 11.04
N ARG A 32 -12.86 4.32 10.74
CA ARG A 32 -13.04 2.87 10.84
C ARG A 32 -12.11 2.12 9.89
N ALA A 33 -12.08 2.52 8.62
CA ALA A 33 -11.24 1.91 7.60
C ALA A 33 -9.75 2.05 7.93
N ASP A 34 -9.30 3.21 8.43
CA ASP A 34 -7.93 3.43 8.89
C ASP A 34 -7.53 2.44 10.00
N GLY A 35 -8.40 2.28 11.01
CA GLY A 35 -8.19 1.33 12.10
C GLY A 35 -8.09 -0.13 11.62
N LEU A 36 -8.94 -0.51 10.66
CA LEU A 36 -8.91 -1.85 10.06
C LEU A 36 -7.67 -2.05 9.18
N CYS A 37 -7.25 -1.05 8.41
CA CYS A 37 -6.01 -1.07 7.65
C CYS A 37 -4.81 -1.26 8.56
N LYS A 38 -4.74 -0.53 9.68
CA LYS A 38 -3.69 -0.66 10.68
C LYS A 38 -3.62 -2.08 11.26
N ALA A 39 -4.76 -2.68 11.58
CA ALA A 39 -4.82 -4.06 12.06
C ALA A 39 -4.34 -5.06 10.99
N LEU A 40 -4.72 -4.85 9.72
CA LEU A 40 -4.32 -5.69 8.60
C LEU A 40 -2.82 -5.57 8.28
N LEU A 41 -2.26 -4.37 8.34
CA LEU A 41 -0.83 -4.10 8.19
C LEU A 41 -0.01 -4.73 9.33
N ARG A 42 -0.58 -4.81 10.54
CA ARG A 42 0.05 -5.57 11.63
C ARG A 42 0.11 -7.07 11.31
N GLN A 43 -0.98 -7.64 10.81
CA GLN A 43 -0.99 -9.05 10.39
C GLN A 43 0.00 -9.30 9.23
N PHE A 44 0.13 -8.35 8.31
CA PHE A 44 1.13 -8.40 7.25
C PHE A 44 2.56 -8.40 7.80
N TYR A 45 2.87 -7.53 8.75
CA TYR A 45 4.18 -7.52 9.41
C TYR A 45 4.49 -8.85 10.11
N ASP A 46 3.51 -9.42 10.81
CA ASP A 46 3.67 -10.72 11.46
C ASP A 46 3.85 -11.85 10.42
N TRP A 47 3.17 -11.77 9.27
CA TRP A 47 3.36 -12.68 8.14
C TRP A 47 4.75 -12.59 7.51
N LEU A 48 5.30 -11.38 7.33
CA LEU A 48 6.67 -11.18 6.84
C LEU A 48 7.69 -11.85 7.77
N GLN A 49 7.55 -11.65 9.08
CA GLN A 49 8.44 -12.26 10.06
C GLN A 49 8.29 -13.79 10.12
N ALA A 50 7.07 -14.30 10.03
CA ALA A 50 6.82 -15.74 9.95
C ALA A 50 7.45 -16.35 8.68
N GLY A 51 7.54 -15.58 7.60
CA GLY A 51 8.29 -15.91 6.39
C GLY A 51 9.82 -15.83 6.52
N GLY A 52 10.35 -15.48 7.70
CA GLY A 52 11.77 -15.41 8.00
C GLY A 52 12.43 -14.04 7.73
N MET A 53 11.65 -13.02 7.37
CA MET A 53 12.17 -11.67 7.18
C MET A 53 12.62 -11.06 8.52
N PRO A 54 13.84 -10.52 8.62
CA PRO A 54 14.32 -9.88 9.85
C PRO A 54 13.44 -8.68 10.26
N PRO A 55 13.30 -8.37 11.57
CA PRO A 55 12.41 -7.31 12.03
C PRO A 55 12.66 -5.94 11.40
N GLN A 56 13.93 -5.57 11.18
CA GLN A 56 14.28 -4.28 10.56
C GLN A 56 13.80 -4.20 9.11
N GLU A 57 14.01 -5.26 8.33
CA GLU A 57 13.56 -5.33 6.95
C GLU A 57 12.03 -5.41 6.85
N ALA A 58 11.40 -6.22 7.71
CA ALA A 58 9.94 -6.30 7.78
C ALA A 58 9.31 -4.96 8.13
N THR A 59 9.97 -4.15 8.96
CA THR A 59 9.52 -2.79 9.29
C THR A 59 9.57 -1.88 8.07
N LEU A 60 10.66 -1.91 7.30
CA LEU A 60 10.79 -1.10 6.07
C LEU A 60 9.71 -1.47 5.04
N VAL A 61 9.50 -2.78 4.81
CA VAL A 61 8.48 -3.28 3.87
C VAL A 61 7.06 -2.93 4.35
N ALA A 62 6.76 -3.12 5.63
CA ALA A 62 5.46 -2.78 6.20
C ALA A 62 5.18 -1.27 6.16
N ASN A 63 6.18 -0.43 6.46
CA ASN A 63 6.05 1.03 6.38
C ASN A 63 5.76 1.50 4.95
N GLY A 64 6.40 0.89 3.94
CA GLY A 64 6.10 1.19 2.55
C GLY A 64 4.64 0.90 2.16
N ALA A 65 4.09 -0.20 2.67
CA ALA A 65 2.67 -0.52 2.50
C ALA A 65 1.75 0.40 3.30
N ASP A 66 2.12 0.74 4.55
CA ASP A 66 1.36 1.63 5.43
C ASP A 66 1.19 3.02 4.80
N TYR A 67 2.28 3.59 4.28
CA TYR A 67 2.27 4.90 3.61
C TYR A 67 1.33 4.93 2.40
N TYR A 68 1.36 3.88 1.57
CA TYR A 68 0.44 3.77 0.44
C TYR A 68 -1.02 3.56 0.87
N VAL A 69 -1.28 2.65 1.81
CA VAL A 69 -2.65 2.28 2.18
C VAL A 69 -3.31 3.40 2.98
N ARG A 70 -2.66 3.88 4.04
CA ARG A 70 -3.30 4.77 5.00
C ARG A 70 -3.22 6.22 4.56
N ASP A 71 -2.07 6.69 4.09
CA ASP A 71 -1.96 8.10 3.68
C ASP A 71 -2.55 8.33 2.28
N PHE A 72 -2.26 7.45 1.32
CA PHE A 72 -2.75 7.64 -0.05
C PHE A 72 -4.16 7.07 -0.30
N LEU A 73 -4.41 5.78 -0.05
CA LEU A 73 -5.73 5.20 -0.37
C LEU A 73 -6.83 5.70 0.58
N VAL A 74 -6.60 5.61 1.89
CA VAL A 74 -7.59 6.03 2.89
C VAL A 74 -7.61 7.55 3.01
N GLY A 75 -6.50 8.18 3.37
CA GLY A 75 -6.45 9.60 3.70
C GLY A 75 -6.62 10.56 2.51
N TYR A 76 -6.06 10.23 1.34
CA TYR A 76 -6.15 11.10 0.16
C TYR A 76 -7.25 10.69 -0.83
N LYS A 77 -7.39 9.39 -1.12
CA LYS A 77 -8.38 8.89 -2.08
C LYS A 77 -9.74 8.61 -1.46
N HIS A 78 -9.85 8.47 -0.13
CA HIS A 78 -11.06 8.03 0.56
C HIS A 78 -11.61 6.73 -0.04
N ARG A 79 -10.71 5.76 -0.28
CA ARG A 79 -11.03 4.48 -0.92
C ARG A 79 -10.68 3.30 -0.05
N SER A 80 -11.46 2.24 -0.23
CA SER A 80 -11.11 0.90 0.25
C SER A 80 -9.88 0.39 -0.49
N LEU A 81 -8.98 -0.28 0.21
CA LEU A 81 -7.86 -1.02 -0.39
C LEU A 81 -8.32 -2.26 -1.20
N PHE A 82 -9.60 -2.64 -1.08
CA PHE A 82 -10.22 -3.70 -1.88
C PHE A 82 -10.97 -3.18 -3.12
N ASP A 83 -10.93 -1.87 -3.38
CA ASP A 83 -11.42 -1.29 -4.62
C ASP A 83 -10.37 -1.52 -5.72
N GLU A 84 -10.44 -2.68 -6.38
CA GLU A 84 -9.45 -3.19 -7.33
C GLU A 84 -9.40 -2.36 -8.63
N ARG A 85 -8.60 -1.30 -8.64
CA ARG A 85 -8.45 -0.38 -9.77
C ARG A 85 -7.04 -0.41 -10.37
N PRO A 86 -6.87 -0.96 -11.58
CA PRO A 86 -5.64 -0.77 -12.32
C PRO A 86 -5.31 0.73 -12.48
N GLY A 87 -4.03 1.07 -12.41
CA GLY A 87 -3.51 2.43 -12.49
C GLY A 87 -3.42 3.16 -11.16
N ILE A 88 -3.95 2.60 -10.06
CA ILE A 88 -3.94 3.27 -8.76
C ILE A 88 -2.51 3.43 -8.19
N VAL A 89 -1.58 2.52 -8.51
CA VAL A 89 -0.16 2.66 -8.11
C VAL A 89 0.52 3.71 -8.97
N ARG A 90 0.14 3.84 -10.25
CA ARG A 90 0.61 4.97 -11.09
C ARG A 90 0.19 6.33 -10.53
N GLN A 91 -1.05 6.44 -10.03
CA GLN A 91 -1.51 7.67 -9.37
C GLN A 91 -0.71 7.96 -8.09
N PHE A 92 -0.41 6.94 -7.30
CA PHE A 92 0.43 7.09 -6.11
C PHE A 92 1.87 7.50 -6.47
N ALA A 93 2.59 6.64 -7.16
CA ALA A 93 4.03 6.75 -7.35
C ALA A 93 4.42 7.74 -8.46
N GLY A 94 3.58 7.91 -9.48
CA GLY A 94 3.83 8.79 -10.62
C GLY A 94 3.30 10.21 -10.44
N ASN A 95 2.59 10.51 -9.35
CA ASN A 95 2.03 11.83 -9.08
C ASN A 95 1.98 12.18 -7.59
N TRP A 96 1.12 11.51 -6.80
CA TRP A 96 0.87 11.92 -5.42
C TRP A 96 2.15 11.95 -4.57
N TYR A 97 2.95 10.88 -4.59
CA TYR A 97 4.24 10.82 -3.88
C TYR A 97 5.15 11.99 -4.29
N ILE A 98 5.26 12.27 -5.59
CA ILE A 98 6.16 13.29 -6.14
C ILE A 98 5.73 14.69 -5.68
N VAL A 99 4.43 14.98 -5.68
CA VAL A 99 3.89 16.30 -5.29
C VAL A 99 3.86 16.47 -3.77
N ASN A 100 3.68 15.38 -3.01
CA ASN A 100 3.53 15.42 -1.56
C ASN A 100 4.85 15.17 -0.79
N THR A 101 5.97 14.98 -1.48
CA THR A 101 7.29 14.78 -0.89
C THR A 101 8.17 15.99 -1.20
N VAL A 102 8.94 16.48 -0.22
CA VAL A 102 9.79 17.68 -0.41
C VAL A 102 10.94 17.40 -1.38
N GLU A 103 11.55 16.23 -1.28
CA GLU A 103 12.66 15.78 -2.14
C GLU A 103 12.37 14.34 -2.61
N PRO A 104 11.40 14.13 -3.53
CA PRO A 104 11.08 12.80 -4.03
C PRO A 104 12.30 12.13 -4.67
N SER A 105 12.56 10.89 -4.28
CA SER A 105 13.68 10.10 -4.78
C SER A 105 13.22 8.71 -5.24
N LEU A 106 13.91 8.17 -6.24
CA LEU A 106 13.61 6.82 -6.73
C LEU A 106 13.93 5.76 -5.66
N GLU A 107 14.98 5.94 -4.86
CA GLU A 107 15.39 5.00 -3.82
C GLU A 107 14.29 4.81 -2.76
N GLU A 108 13.77 5.92 -2.23
CA GLU A 108 12.68 5.88 -1.25
C GLU A 108 11.39 5.33 -1.88
N LEU A 109 11.05 5.79 -3.08
CA LEU A 109 9.87 5.32 -3.81
C LEU A 109 9.92 3.82 -4.08
N ALA A 110 11.07 3.28 -4.50
CA ALA A 110 11.25 1.85 -4.73
C ALA A 110 11.03 1.04 -3.44
N GLY A 111 11.48 1.58 -2.30
CA GLY A 111 11.17 1.01 -0.97
C GLY A 111 9.67 0.93 -0.69
N HIS A 112 8.93 2.01 -0.98
CA HIS A 112 7.47 2.02 -0.85
C HIS A 112 6.80 1.02 -1.80
N LEU A 113 7.16 1.02 -3.08
CA LEU A 113 6.60 0.12 -4.10
C LEU A 113 6.85 -1.36 -3.76
N ARG A 114 8.03 -1.68 -3.21
CA ARG A 114 8.32 -3.02 -2.69
C ARG A 114 7.37 -3.43 -1.56
N GLY A 115 7.10 -2.50 -0.65
CA GLY A 115 6.11 -2.66 0.42
C GLY A 115 4.72 -2.94 -0.11
N VAL A 116 4.23 -2.09 -1.03
CA VAL A 116 2.93 -2.20 -1.67
C VAL A 116 2.77 -3.55 -2.38
N CYS A 117 3.71 -3.92 -3.24
CA CYS A 117 3.68 -5.18 -3.97
C CYS A 117 3.64 -6.39 -3.01
N SER A 118 4.47 -6.37 -1.97
CA SER A 118 4.50 -7.44 -0.96
C SER A 118 3.20 -7.53 -0.16
N PHE A 119 2.58 -6.39 0.15
CA PHE A 119 1.30 -6.35 0.86
C PHE A 119 0.16 -6.92 0.02
N TYR A 120 0.06 -6.56 -1.26
CA TYR A 120 -0.99 -7.12 -2.12
C TYR A 120 -0.78 -8.61 -2.42
N ARG A 121 0.46 -9.10 -2.46
CA ARG A 121 0.74 -10.56 -2.46
C ARG A 121 0.19 -11.24 -1.21
N PHE A 122 0.37 -10.63 -0.04
CA PHE A 122 -0.20 -11.13 1.21
C PHE A 122 -1.73 -11.17 1.16
N LEU A 123 -2.39 -10.12 0.67
CA LEU A 123 -3.85 -10.10 0.49
C LEU A 123 -4.33 -11.19 -0.48
N ARG A 124 -3.61 -11.39 -1.59
CA ARG A 124 -3.94 -12.45 -2.56
C ARG A 124 -3.79 -13.84 -1.95
N GLY A 125 -2.74 -14.07 -1.17
CA GLY A 125 -2.52 -15.33 -0.45
C GLY A 125 -3.67 -15.69 0.50
N ARG A 126 -4.43 -14.69 0.94
CA ARG A 126 -5.64 -14.84 1.77
C ARG A 126 -6.95 -14.82 1.00
N GLY A 127 -6.90 -14.80 -0.34
CA GLY A 127 -8.09 -14.75 -1.21
C GLY A 127 -8.85 -13.42 -1.14
N LEU A 128 -8.23 -12.34 -0.68
CA LEU A 128 -8.89 -11.04 -0.48
C LEU A 128 -8.88 -10.17 -1.73
N ILE A 129 -8.12 -10.52 -2.77
CA ILE A 129 -8.09 -9.81 -4.04
C ILE A 129 -7.98 -10.78 -5.22
N ASP A 130 -8.31 -10.33 -6.43
CA ASP A 130 -8.17 -11.13 -7.65
C ASP A 130 -6.72 -11.20 -8.16
N GLY A 131 -6.42 -12.29 -8.87
CA GLY A 131 -5.08 -12.55 -9.41
C GLY A 131 -4.69 -11.63 -10.57
N ASP A 132 -5.66 -11.26 -11.40
CA ASP A 132 -5.44 -10.35 -12.52
C ASP A 132 -5.10 -8.94 -12.01
N PHE A 133 -5.79 -8.51 -10.94
CA PHE A 133 -5.51 -7.24 -10.28
C PHE A 133 -4.12 -7.24 -9.62
N LEU A 134 -3.74 -8.30 -8.91
CA LEU A 134 -2.37 -8.42 -8.38
C LEU A 134 -1.33 -8.32 -9.52
N SER A 135 -1.57 -8.99 -10.64
CA SER A 135 -0.64 -8.98 -11.78
C SER A 135 -0.45 -7.55 -12.34
N ALA A 136 -1.52 -6.77 -12.43
CA ALA A 136 -1.44 -5.36 -12.82
C ALA A 136 -0.66 -4.52 -11.79
N MET A 137 -0.95 -4.70 -10.50
CA MET A 137 -0.23 -4.03 -9.42
C MET A 137 1.27 -4.34 -9.44
N GLU A 138 1.65 -5.59 -9.67
CA GLU A 138 3.05 -6.01 -9.76
C GLU A 138 3.77 -5.36 -10.95
N GLN A 139 3.10 -5.25 -12.11
CA GLN A 139 3.63 -4.55 -13.27
C GLN A 139 3.81 -3.06 -13.00
N GLU A 140 2.87 -2.42 -12.33
CA GLU A 140 2.98 -1.00 -11.96
C GLU A 140 4.12 -0.78 -10.96
N CYS A 141 4.16 -1.55 -9.87
CA CYS A 141 5.23 -1.43 -8.87
C CYS A 141 6.63 -1.68 -9.44
N GLY A 142 6.76 -2.47 -10.50
CA GLY A 142 8.05 -2.81 -11.11
C GLY A 142 8.56 -1.82 -12.16
N ASP A 143 7.81 -0.78 -12.52
CA ASP A 143 8.19 0.15 -13.58
C ASP A 143 9.02 1.33 -13.09
N GLU A 144 10.19 1.02 -12.53
CA GLU A 144 11.12 2.00 -11.95
C GLU A 144 11.54 3.07 -12.97
N ALA A 145 11.81 2.67 -14.22
CA ALA A 145 12.24 3.59 -15.28
C ALA A 145 11.17 4.66 -15.60
N PHE A 146 9.89 4.28 -15.58
CA PHE A 146 8.81 5.23 -15.69
C PHE A 146 8.82 6.22 -14.52
N TYR A 147 8.90 5.75 -13.27
CA TYR A 147 8.87 6.62 -12.09
C TYR A 147 10.09 7.55 -11.99
N GLU A 148 11.27 7.06 -12.36
CA GLU A 148 12.47 7.89 -12.50
C GLU A 148 12.25 9.03 -13.51
N GLY A 149 11.67 8.69 -14.67
CA GLY A 149 11.29 9.68 -15.68
C GLY A 149 10.28 10.70 -15.16
N ARG A 150 9.30 10.27 -14.37
CA ARG A 150 8.30 11.14 -13.75
C ARG A 150 8.91 12.11 -12.74
N ILE A 151 9.81 11.64 -11.87
CA ILE A 151 10.51 12.48 -10.88
C ILE A 151 11.40 13.50 -11.59
N ARG A 152 12.21 13.07 -12.57
CA ARG A 152 13.07 13.98 -13.33
C ARG A 152 12.26 15.04 -14.05
N SER A 153 11.24 14.63 -14.80
CA SER A 153 10.39 15.56 -15.56
C SER A 153 9.63 16.54 -14.66
N PHE A 154 9.33 16.17 -13.41
CA PHE A 154 8.76 17.08 -12.43
C PHE A 154 9.70 18.24 -12.07
N TRP A 155 10.98 17.94 -11.85
CA TRP A 155 12.00 18.96 -11.57
C TRP A 155 12.31 19.87 -12.78
N GLU A 156 12.06 19.37 -13.98
CA GLU A 156 12.25 20.09 -15.24
C GLU A 156 11.02 20.92 -15.66
N ILE A 157 9.96 20.97 -14.86
CA ILE A 157 8.75 21.75 -15.18
C ILE A 157 9.09 23.25 -15.23
N GLU A 158 8.83 23.85 -16.38
CA GLU A 158 8.86 25.30 -16.60
C GLU A 158 7.47 25.82 -17.01
N GLY A 159 7.14 27.04 -16.60
CA GLY A 159 5.88 27.70 -16.95
C GLY A 159 4.63 26.88 -16.58
N ASP A 160 3.72 26.70 -17.55
CA ASP A 160 2.46 25.97 -17.36
C ASP A 160 2.58 24.45 -17.51
N GLY A 161 3.81 23.90 -17.52
CA GLY A 161 4.09 22.48 -17.79
C GLY A 161 3.49 21.49 -16.78
N TYR A 162 3.16 21.94 -15.57
CA TYR A 162 2.59 21.10 -14.52
C TYR A 162 1.28 20.43 -14.94
N LEU A 163 0.39 21.14 -15.65
CA LEU A 163 -0.89 20.56 -16.06
C LEU A 163 -0.73 19.46 -17.12
N ALA A 164 0.32 19.50 -17.94
CA ALA A 164 0.61 18.43 -18.88
C ALA A 164 1.18 17.21 -18.13
N TRP A 165 2.13 17.46 -17.23
CA TRP A 165 2.74 16.44 -16.38
C TRP A 165 1.71 15.73 -15.49
N GLU A 166 0.76 16.45 -14.88
CA GLU A 166 -0.27 15.89 -13.99
C GLU A 166 -1.22 14.93 -14.71
N ARG A 167 -1.52 15.16 -16.01
CA ARG A 167 -2.50 14.36 -16.77
C ARG A 167 -2.08 12.91 -16.98
N GLU A 168 -0.78 12.64 -17.05
CA GLU A 168 -0.26 11.28 -17.27
C GLU A 168 -0.56 10.32 -16.11
N CYS A 169 -0.67 10.85 -14.89
CA CYS A 169 -0.98 10.10 -13.67
C CYS A 169 -2.02 10.86 -12.85
N SER A 170 -3.11 11.29 -13.50
CA SER A 170 -4.02 12.26 -12.89
C SER A 170 -4.68 11.74 -11.62
N LEU A 171 -4.76 12.62 -10.61
CA LEU A 171 -5.41 12.31 -9.34
C LEU A 171 -6.92 12.53 -9.39
N LYS A 172 -7.43 13.17 -10.46
CA LYS A 172 -8.80 13.68 -10.59
C LYS A 172 -9.82 12.66 -11.07
N GLN A 173 -9.40 11.47 -11.53
CA GLN A 173 -10.31 10.45 -12.05
C GLN A 173 -10.40 9.23 -11.14
N ASN A 174 -11.66 8.81 -10.95
CA ASN A 174 -12.18 7.74 -10.11
C ASN A 174 -11.61 6.38 -10.48
#